data_AF-A0A8D8KLG5-F1
#
_entry.id   AF-A0A8D8KLG5-F1
#
_cell.length_a   1.000
_cell.length_b   1.000
_cell.length_c   1.000
_cell.angle_alpha   90.00
_cell.angle_beta   90.00
_cell.angle_gamma   90.00
#
_symmetry.space_group_name_H-M   'P 1'
#
loop_
_entity.id
_entity.type
_entity.pdbx_description
1 polymer ?
#
loop_
_entity_poly.entity_id
_entity_poly.type
_entity_poly.pdbx_seq_one_letter_code
_entity_poly.pdbx_strand_id
1 'polypeptide(L)'
;MMWWKFVLIVLVGTCFAEQQQQQKRPQSYDEAAQRYEKLMDGGAKHYLHDNLAWEPNQVYWYNVTTKTMTALPDVTEQWTGVLTRAKMVVSPKSDGYVVGRIDRAHYAQFNQYLADGHRTELSDLKLTWKPMPLSSKPFGIKYKKGAIKGLYVEKTVPNHEVNILKSWVSQLQLDLF
;
A
#
# COMPACT_ATOMS: atom_id res chain seq x y z
N MET A 1 4.68 10.09 -41.36
CA MET A 1 3.82 10.63 -40.28
C MET A 1 3.88 9.63 -39.13
N MET A 2 4.79 9.83 -38.18
CA MET A 2 5.11 8.84 -37.15
C MET A 2 4.32 9.17 -35.88
N TRP A 3 3.43 8.27 -35.49
CA TRP A 3 2.54 8.43 -34.35
C TRP A 3 3.27 7.92 -33.10
N TRP A 4 3.77 8.83 -32.25
CA TRP A 4 4.32 8.44 -30.96
C TRP A 4 3.21 7.97 -30.03
N LYS A 5 3.22 6.66 -29.73
CA LYS A 5 2.44 6.10 -28.64
C LYS A 5 3.30 6.11 -27.38
N PHE A 6 3.05 7.06 -26.50
CA PHE A 6 3.53 7.00 -25.12
C PHE A 6 2.75 5.92 -24.37
N VAL A 7 3.44 4.98 -23.72
CA VAL A 7 2.78 3.96 -22.90
C VAL A 7 3.10 4.15 -21.42
N LEU A 8 2.01 4.46 -20.71
CA LEU A 8 1.58 4.14 -19.35
C LEU A 8 2.63 3.73 -18.27
N ILE A 9 2.68 4.55 -17.22
CA ILE A 9 3.25 4.21 -15.91
C ILE A 9 2.34 3.18 -15.23
N VAL A 10 2.84 1.96 -15.00
CA VAL A 10 2.15 0.96 -14.17
C VAL A 10 2.76 0.97 -12.77
N LEU A 11 2.03 1.51 -11.80
CA LEU A 11 2.34 1.37 -10.38
C LEU A 11 1.69 0.08 -9.88
N VAL A 12 2.42 -1.03 -9.89
CA VAL A 12 2.00 -2.23 -9.17
C VAL A 12 2.58 -2.16 -7.77
N GLY A 13 1.73 -1.82 -6.80
CA GLY A 13 2.02 -1.97 -5.38
C GLY A 13 1.44 -3.28 -4.87
N THR A 14 2.28 -4.25 -4.51
CA THR A 14 1.79 -5.42 -3.76
C THR A 14 1.92 -5.14 -2.27
N CYS A 15 0.80 -5.26 -1.56
CA CYS A 15 0.67 -4.97 -0.14
C CYS A 15 0.31 -6.29 0.56
N PHE A 16 1.30 -6.96 1.18
CA PHE A 16 1.08 -8.25 1.86
C PHE A 16 1.00 -8.04 3.37
N ALA A 17 -0.12 -8.42 3.99
CA ALA A 17 -0.32 -8.30 5.43
C ALA A 17 0.26 -9.51 6.19
N GLU A 18 1.13 -9.29 7.19
CA GLU A 18 1.68 -10.33 8.07
C GLU A 18 1.43 -9.94 9.53
N GLN A 19 0.56 -10.66 10.24
CA GLN A 19 0.23 -10.40 11.66
C GLN A 19 0.72 -11.56 12.55
N GLN A 20 1.39 -11.24 13.65
CA GLN A 20 1.53 -12.14 14.81
C GLN A 20 1.31 -11.36 16.12
N GLN A 21 0.15 -11.52 16.76
CA GLN A 21 -0.12 -12.45 17.86
C GLN A 21 -1.59 -12.31 18.31
N GLN A 22 -2.28 -13.46 18.42
CA GLN A 22 -3.52 -13.73 19.18
C GLN A 22 -4.93 -13.43 18.62
N GLN A 23 -5.11 -13.37 17.30
CA GLN A 23 -6.42 -13.71 16.72
C GLN A 23 -6.26 -14.45 15.40
N LYS A 24 -6.79 -15.68 15.31
CA LYS A 24 -6.71 -16.50 14.08
C LYS A 24 -7.34 -15.70 12.92
N ARG A 25 -6.57 -15.55 11.83
CA ARG A 25 -7.06 -14.97 10.57
C ARG A 25 -8.12 -15.90 10.00
N PRO A 26 -9.28 -15.38 9.55
CA PRO A 26 -10.26 -16.19 8.83
C PRO A 26 -9.58 -16.88 7.65
N GLN A 27 -9.76 -18.19 7.52
CA GLN A 27 -9.17 -18.97 6.43
C GLN A 27 -9.99 -18.85 5.14
N SER A 28 -11.23 -18.36 5.21
CA SER A 28 -12.12 -18.14 4.07
C SER A 28 -12.89 -16.83 4.17
N TYR A 29 -13.47 -16.41 3.03
CA TYR A 29 -14.40 -15.29 2.98
C TYR A 29 -15.62 -15.51 3.87
N ASP A 30 -16.17 -16.73 3.87
CA ASP A 30 -17.36 -17.06 4.66
C ASP A 30 -17.09 -16.95 6.17
N GLU A 31 -15.90 -17.38 6.62
CA GLU A 31 -15.49 -17.23 8.02
C GLU A 31 -15.31 -15.74 8.38
N ALA A 32 -14.78 -14.94 7.44
CA ALA A 32 -14.67 -13.49 7.63
C ALA A 32 -16.06 -12.81 7.70
N ALA A 33 -17.00 -13.22 6.85
CA ALA A 33 -18.37 -12.71 6.81
C ALA A 33 -19.14 -13.07 8.09
N GLN A 34 -19.09 -14.33 8.56
CA GLN A 34 -19.72 -14.75 9.80
C GLN A 34 -19.15 -14.02 11.02
N ARG A 35 -17.83 -13.79 11.04
CA ARG A 35 -17.18 -13.00 12.08
C ARG A 35 -17.64 -11.55 12.04
N TYR A 36 -17.80 -10.98 10.85
CA TYR A 36 -18.35 -9.63 10.66
C TYR A 36 -19.79 -9.55 11.18
N GLU A 37 -20.67 -10.48 10.81
CA GLU A 37 -22.05 -10.54 11.31
C GLU A 37 -22.08 -10.58 12.84
N LYS A 38 -21.25 -11.42 13.47
CA LYS A 38 -21.15 -11.51 14.93
C LYS A 38 -20.69 -10.20 15.57
N LEU A 39 -19.78 -9.45 14.93
CA LEU A 39 -19.36 -8.13 15.41
C LEU A 39 -20.53 -7.13 15.32
N MET A 40 -21.28 -7.17 14.23
CA MET A 40 -22.44 -6.29 14.01
C MET A 40 -23.56 -6.58 15.02
N ASP A 41 -23.81 -7.84 15.35
CA ASP A 41 -24.78 -8.27 16.37
C ASP A 41 -24.32 -8.00 17.81
N GLY A 42 -23.00 -8.09 18.06
CA GLY A 42 -22.38 -7.89 19.37
C GLY A 42 -22.23 -6.42 19.81
N GLY A 43 -22.88 -5.48 19.13
CA GLY A 43 -22.84 -4.05 19.45
C GLY A 43 -21.69 -3.27 18.81
N ALA A 44 -20.85 -3.90 17.96
CA ALA A 44 -19.80 -3.19 17.22
C ALA A 44 -20.35 -2.38 16.03
N LYS A 45 -21.65 -2.45 15.75
CA LYS A 45 -22.35 -1.68 14.70
C LYS A 45 -22.04 -0.18 14.75
N HIS A 46 -21.84 0.39 15.94
CA HIS A 46 -21.48 1.81 16.09
C HIS A 46 -20.05 2.15 15.62
N TYR A 47 -19.19 1.15 15.44
CA TYR A 47 -17.78 1.31 15.08
C TYR A 47 -17.46 0.99 13.61
N LEU A 48 -18.42 0.44 12.85
CA LEU A 48 -18.19 -0.15 11.53
C LEU A 48 -18.99 0.52 10.40
N HIS A 49 -19.62 1.68 10.64
CA HIS A 49 -20.49 2.30 9.63
C HIS A 49 -19.69 2.85 8.45
N ASP A 50 -18.61 3.58 8.75
CA ASP A 50 -17.73 4.15 7.72
C ASP A 50 -16.48 3.28 7.49
N ASN A 51 -16.28 2.28 8.35
CA ASN A 51 -15.10 1.45 8.42
C ASN A 51 -15.43 -0.05 8.36
N LEU A 52 -15.69 -0.54 7.15
CA LEU A 52 -15.91 -1.97 6.89
C LEU A 52 -14.61 -2.78 6.78
N ALA A 53 -13.46 -2.11 6.65
CA ALA A 53 -12.17 -2.74 6.36
C ALA A 53 -11.35 -3.05 7.63
N TRP A 54 -11.64 -2.41 8.76
CA TRP A 54 -10.78 -2.48 9.95
C TRP A 54 -11.54 -2.85 11.23
N GLU A 55 -11.03 -3.83 11.96
CA GLU A 55 -11.56 -4.23 13.27
C GLU A 55 -11.02 -3.34 14.39
N PRO A 56 -11.84 -2.97 15.39
CA PRO A 56 -11.38 -2.24 16.57
C PRO A 56 -10.27 -2.99 17.32
N ASN A 57 -9.33 -2.23 17.90
CA ASN A 57 -8.21 -2.74 18.71
C ASN A 57 -7.24 -3.68 17.98
N GLN A 58 -7.25 -3.69 16.64
CA GLN A 58 -6.29 -4.46 15.85
C GLN A 58 -5.16 -3.59 15.29
N VAL A 59 -4.02 -4.23 15.02
CA VAL A 59 -2.88 -3.62 14.33
C VAL A 59 -2.55 -4.43 13.09
N TYR A 60 -2.57 -3.79 11.95
CA TYR A 60 -2.30 -4.39 10.65
C TYR A 60 -0.91 -4.00 10.19
N TRP A 61 -0.10 -4.99 9.80
CA TRP A 61 1.24 -4.79 9.31
C TRP A 61 1.32 -5.25 7.88
N TYR A 62 1.76 -4.37 6.99
CA TYR A 62 1.86 -4.64 5.57
C TYR A 62 3.31 -4.49 5.10
N ASN A 63 3.80 -5.46 4.33
CA ASN A 63 4.96 -5.29 3.48
C ASN A 63 4.49 -4.61 2.19
N VAL A 64 4.93 -3.37 1.98
CA VAL A 64 4.59 -2.58 0.80
C VAL A 64 5.79 -2.60 -0.12
N THR A 65 5.61 -3.09 -1.35
CA THR A 65 6.64 -3.03 -2.39
C THR A 65 6.08 -2.35 -3.62
N THR A 66 6.83 -1.38 -4.17
CA THR A 66 6.48 -0.74 -5.44
C THR A 66 7.58 -0.94 -6.45
N LYS A 67 7.20 -1.21 -7.70
CA LYS A 67 8.10 -1.30 -8.84
C LYS A 67 7.65 -0.29 -9.90
N THR A 68 8.49 0.70 -10.18
CA THR A 68 8.29 1.65 -11.29
C THR A 68 9.44 1.48 -12.27
N MET A 69 9.12 1.38 -13.56
CA MET A 69 10.12 1.13 -14.59
C MET A 69 9.74 1.82 -15.90
N THR A 70 10.75 2.06 -16.72
CA THR A 70 10.63 2.61 -18.06
C THR A 70 11.66 1.96 -18.98
N ALA A 71 11.31 1.86 -20.26
CA ALA A 71 12.18 1.35 -21.32
C ALA A 71 11.80 1.95 -22.67
N LEU A 72 12.65 1.73 -23.66
CA LEU A 72 12.32 1.86 -25.08
C LEU A 72 12.26 0.45 -25.67
N PRO A 73 11.16 -0.30 -25.42
CA PRO A 73 11.11 -1.74 -25.71
C PRO A 73 11.26 -2.06 -27.19
N ASP A 74 10.81 -1.16 -28.08
CA ASP A 74 10.94 -1.33 -29.53
C ASP A 74 12.40 -1.25 -30.04
N VAL A 75 13.33 -0.78 -29.20
CA VAL A 75 14.75 -0.61 -29.55
C VAL A 75 15.60 -1.65 -28.86
N THR A 76 15.44 -1.80 -27.54
CA THR A 76 16.20 -2.75 -26.72
C THR A 76 15.41 -3.10 -25.46
N GLU A 77 15.62 -4.32 -24.94
CA GLU A 77 15.14 -4.72 -23.61
C GLU A 77 16.01 -4.14 -22.47
N GLN A 78 16.45 -2.89 -22.62
CA GLN A 78 17.13 -2.15 -21.57
C GLN A 78 16.10 -1.41 -20.73
N TRP A 79 15.99 -1.77 -19.45
CA TRP A 79 15.02 -1.20 -18.53
C TRP A 79 15.73 -0.46 -17.41
N THR A 80 15.16 0.67 -17.01
CA THR A 80 15.59 1.41 -15.83
C THR A 80 14.40 1.74 -14.95
N GLY A 81 14.63 1.82 -13.64
CA GLY A 81 13.54 2.04 -12.72
C GLY A 81 13.96 2.20 -11.27
N VAL A 82 12.93 2.38 -10.45
CA VAL A 82 13.03 2.55 -9.01
C VAL A 82 12.12 1.54 -8.34
N LEU A 83 12.66 0.86 -7.34
CA LEU A 83 11.90 0.03 -6.42
C LEU A 83 11.90 0.66 -5.05
N THR A 84 10.78 0.52 -4.35
CA THR A 84 10.70 0.82 -2.93
C THR A 84 10.15 -0.36 -2.18
N ARG A 85 10.60 -0.52 -0.94
CA ARG A 85 10.04 -1.48 0.02
C ARG A 85 9.95 -0.83 1.39
N ALA A 86 8.87 -1.09 2.11
CA ALA A 86 8.68 -0.60 3.46
C ALA A 86 7.75 -1.52 4.24
N LYS A 87 7.67 -1.28 5.55
CA LYS A 87 6.59 -1.81 6.39
C LYS A 87 5.61 -0.70 6.71
N MET A 88 4.34 -0.91 6.41
CA MET A 88 3.26 0.01 6.77
C MET A 88 2.47 -0.60 7.92
N VAL A 89 2.35 0.15 9.01
CA VAL A 89 1.57 -0.21 10.18
C VAL A 89 0.28 0.61 10.16
N VAL A 90 -0.88 -0.02 10.26
CA VAL A 90 -2.18 0.65 10.30
C VAL A 90 -2.93 0.20 11.55
N SER A 91 -3.48 1.15 12.30
CA SER A 91 -4.22 0.89 13.53
C SER A 91 -5.50 1.72 13.57
N PRO A 92 -6.68 1.11 13.69
CA PRO A 92 -7.92 1.84 13.86
C PRO A 92 -7.95 2.61 15.17
N LYS A 93 -8.48 3.84 15.12
CA LYS A 93 -8.66 4.70 16.29
C LYS A 93 -10.13 4.95 16.60
N SER A 94 -10.96 5.10 15.57
CA SER A 94 -12.42 5.21 15.69
C SER A 94 -13.07 4.76 14.38
N ASP A 95 -14.41 4.77 14.34
CA ASP A 95 -15.13 4.58 13.07
C ASP A 95 -14.66 5.63 12.05
N GLY A 96 -14.45 5.17 10.83
CA GLY A 96 -13.93 5.97 9.73
C GLY A 96 -12.55 6.59 9.92
N TYR A 97 -11.77 6.24 10.97
CA TYR A 97 -10.45 6.85 11.20
C TYR A 97 -9.40 5.86 11.68
N VAL A 98 -8.33 5.75 10.90
CA VAL A 98 -7.17 4.92 11.22
C VAL A 98 -5.89 5.74 11.20
N VAL A 99 -4.90 5.30 11.95
CA VAL A 99 -3.57 5.92 11.99
C VAL A 99 -2.58 4.94 11.36
N GLY A 100 -1.83 5.45 10.39
CA GLY A 100 -0.75 4.76 9.69
C GLY A 100 0.63 5.25 10.13
N ARG A 101 1.65 4.40 9.96
CA ARG A 101 3.06 4.77 10.07
C ARG A 101 3.90 3.90 9.13
N ILE A 102 4.98 4.47 8.61
CA ILE A 102 5.94 3.75 7.78
C ILE A 102 7.19 3.43 8.59
N ASP A 103 7.66 2.20 8.42
CA ASP A 103 8.88 1.66 9.01
C ASP A 103 9.82 1.13 7.94
N ARG A 104 11.13 1.29 8.18
CA ARG A 104 12.19 0.61 7.43
C ARG A 104 12.05 0.78 5.92
N ALA A 105 11.70 1.97 5.47
CA ALA A 105 11.58 2.27 4.04
C ALA A 105 12.97 2.27 3.39
N HIS A 106 13.08 1.56 2.28
CA HIS A 106 14.27 1.48 1.45
C HIS A 106 13.88 1.64 -0.01
N TYR A 107 14.80 2.15 -0.81
CA TYR A 107 14.67 2.18 -2.25
C TYR A 107 15.90 1.59 -2.93
N ALA A 108 15.73 1.12 -4.15
CA ALA A 108 16.81 0.67 -5.03
C ALA A 108 16.53 1.22 -6.43
N GLN A 109 17.60 1.56 -7.14
CA GLN A 109 17.53 1.92 -8.55
C GLN A 109 18.20 0.82 -9.37
N PHE A 110 17.71 0.58 -10.58
CA PHE A 110 18.33 -0.34 -11.51
C PHE A 110 18.38 0.26 -12.92
N ASN A 111 19.35 -0.22 -13.68
CA ASN A 111 19.48 0.03 -15.11
C ASN A 111 20.15 -1.22 -15.70
N GLN A 112 19.35 -2.14 -16.22
CA GLN A 112 19.83 -3.45 -16.67
C GLN A 112 19.00 -3.97 -17.83
N TYR A 113 19.61 -4.87 -18.61
CA TYR A 113 18.91 -5.65 -19.60
C TYR A 113 17.97 -6.66 -18.92
N LEU A 114 16.70 -6.68 -19.30
CA LEU A 114 15.68 -7.56 -18.74
C LEU A 114 14.98 -8.35 -19.86
N ALA A 115 15.34 -9.62 -20.04
CA ALA A 115 14.77 -10.46 -21.12
C ALA A 115 13.23 -10.60 -21.01
N ASP A 116 12.69 -10.65 -19.80
CA ASP A 116 11.25 -10.72 -19.53
C ASP A 116 10.60 -9.34 -19.32
N GLY A 117 11.38 -8.27 -19.53
CA GLY A 117 10.98 -6.88 -19.37
C GLY A 117 10.25 -6.60 -18.04
N HIS A 118 9.04 -6.04 -18.12
CA HIS A 118 8.27 -5.68 -16.93
C HIS A 118 7.81 -6.88 -16.08
N ARG A 119 7.81 -8.08 -16.66
CA ARG A 119 7.43 -9.33 -15.99
C ARG A 119 8.57 -9.93 -15.19
N THR A 120 9.80 -9.40 -15.31
CA THR A 120 10.93 -9.86 -14.49
C THR A 120 10.60 -9.77 -13.01
N GLU A 121 10.86 -10.87 -12.31
CA GLU A 121 10.65 -11.01 -10.88
C GLU A 121 11.63 -10.14 -10.10
N LEU A 122 11.22 -9.73 -8.90
CA LEU A 122 12.04 -8.87 -8.03
C LEU A 122 13.34 -9.56 -7.60
N SER A 123 13.32 -10.88 -7.44
CA SER A 123 14.48 -11.70 -7.08
C SER A 123 15.59 -11.66 -8.13
N ASP A 124 15.23 -11.40 -9.38
CA ASP A 124 16.14 -11.50 -10.52
C ASP A 124 16.85 -10.16 -10.78
N LEU A 125 16.42 -9.10 -10.08
CA LEU A 125 17.03 -7.79 -10.14
C LEU A 125 18.24 -7.71 -9.21
N LYS A 126 19.35 -7.17 -9.72
CA LYS A 126 20.55 -6.89 -8.91
C LYS A 126 20.36 -5.57 -8.19
N LEU A 127 19.75 -5.62 -7.00
CA LEU A 127 19.33 -4.43 -6.26
C LEU A 127 20.31 -4.06 -5.14
N THR A 128 20.75 -2.81 -5.13
CA THR A 128 21.44 -2.20 -3.98
C THR A 128 20.47 -1.32 -3.21
N TRP A 129 19.95 -1.85 -2.10
CA TRP A 129 18.99 -1.14 -1.25
C TRP A 129 19.66 -0.03 -0.44
N LYS A 130 19.04 1.14 -0.44
CA LYS A 130 19.44 2.32 0.35
C LYS A 130 18.27 2.77 1.22
N PRO A 131 18.52 3.26 2.45
CA PRO A 131 17.47 3.86 3.26
C PRO A 131 16.76 4.99 2.51
N MET A 132 15.43 5.00 2.59
CA MET A 132 14.62 6.06 2.01
C MET A 132 14.46 7.19 3.05
N PRO A 133 14.67 8.47 2.69
CA PRO A 133 14.62 9.58 3.63
C PRO A 133 13.17 10.00 3.94
N LEU A 134 12.40 9.12 4.57
CA LEU A 134 11.05 9.41 5.05
C LEU A 134 11.09 9.84 6.51
N SER A 135 10.28 10.82 6.88
CA SER A 135 10.15 11.32 8.25
C SER A 135 9.69 10.24 9.24
N SER A 136 9.01 9.19 8.73
CA SER A 136 8.42 8.10 9.51
C SER A 136 7.41 8.56 10.57
N LYS A 137 6.92 9.81 10.43
CA LYS A 137 5.89 10.38 11.30
C LYS A 137 4.55 9.67 11.07
N PRO A 138 3.72 9.50 12.12
CA PRO A 138 2.36 8.97 11.95
C PRO A 138 1.50 9.86 11.05
N PHE A 139 0.56 9.24 10.33
CA PHE A 139 -0.42 9.92 9.50
C PHE A 139 -1.83 9.36 9.74
N GLY A 140 -2.86 10.18 9.61
CA GLY A 140 -4.25 9.78 9.73
C GLY A 140 -4.88 9.50 8.36
N ILE A 141 -5.74 8.49 8.28
CA ILE A 141 -6.55 8.19 7.09
C ILE A 141 -8.02 8.23 7.53
N LYS A 142 -8.81 9.08 6.87
CA LYS A 142 -10.25 9.16 7.09
C LYS A 142 -10.99 8.44 5.99
N TYR A 143 -11.85 7.51 6.39
CA TYR A 143 -12.76 6.76 5.54
C TYR A 143 -14.18 7.30 5.68
N LYS A 144 -14.98 7.07 4.64
CA LYS A 144 -16.43 7.15 4.65
C LYS A 144 -16.95 6.06 3.74
N LYS A 145 -17.69 5.09 4.29
CA LYS A 145 -18.16 3.89 3.60
C LYS A 145 -17.03 3.17 2.81
N GLY A 146 -15.87 2.97 3.42
CA GLY A 146 -14.72 2.31 2.78
C GLY A 146 -13.92 3.17 1.78
N ALA A 147 -14.47 4.29 1.31
CA ALA A 147 -13.74 5.24 0.48
C ALA A 147 -12.88 6.20 1.33
N ILE A 148 -11.62 6.41 0.92
CA ILE A 148 -10.73 7.37 1.58
C ILE A 148 -11.18 8.80 1.23
N LYS A 149 -11.45 9.61 2.26
CA LYS A 149 -11.86 11.04 2.14
C LYS A 149 -10.77 12.02 2.53
N GLY A 150 -9.73 11.57 3.22
CA GLY A 150 -8.62 12.44 3.59
C GLY A 150 -7.42 11.71 4.13
N LEU A 151 -6.25 12.30 3.88
CA LEU A 151 -4.96 11.92 4.46
C LEU A 151 -4.46 13.11 5.29
N TYR A 152 -4.20 12.88 6.57
CA TYR A 152 -3.78 13.90 7.53
C TYR A 152 -2.34 13.63 7.92
N VAL A 153 -1.46 14.60 7.69
CA VAL A 153 -0.03 14.53 7.98
C VAL A 153 0.38 15.77 8.78
N GLU A 154 1.50 15.67 9.49
CA GLU A 154 2.07 16.85 10.15
C GLU A 154 2.56 17.86 9.10
N LYS A 155 2.39 19.17 9.35
CA LYS A 155 2.76 20.25 8.42
C LYS A 155 4.24 20.23 8.01
N THR A 156 5.11 19.66 8.83
CA THR A 156 6.55 19.55 8.56
C THR A 156 6.89 18.47 7.53
N VAL A 157 5.94 17.58 7.21
CA VAL A 157 6.18 16.49 6.26
C VAL A 157 6.26 17.07 4.85
N PRO A 158 7.35 16.81 4.10
CA PRO A 158 7.51 17.40 2.77
C PRO A 158 6.55 16.79 1.75
N ASN A 159 6.13 17.58 0.76
CA ASN A 159 5.13 17.17 -0.24
C ASN A 159 5.46 15.87 -0.99
N HIS A 160 6.74 15.60 -1.26
CA HIS A 160 7.14 14.37 -1.94
C HIS A 160 6.83 13.13 -1.10
N GLU A 161 7.07 13.19 0.22
CA GLU A 161 6.70 12.12 1.17
C GLU A 161 5.18 11.95 1.23
N VAL A 162 4.43 13.06 1.25
CA VAL A 162 2.96 13.01 1.19
C VAL A 162 2.47 12.30 -0.09
N ASN A 163 3.12 12.52 -1.24
CA ASN A 163 2.75 11.84 -2.48
C ASN A 163 3.05 10.34 -2.46
N ILE A 164 4.16 9.93 -1.84
CA ILE A 164 4.48 8.52 -1.62
C ILE A 164 3.44 7.87 -0.70
N LEU A 165 3.09 8.53 0.41
CA LEU A 165 2.04 8.05 1.31
C LEU A 165 0.70 7.93 0.58
N LYS A 166 0.30 8.92 -0.21
CA LYS A 166 -0.91 8.84 -1.05
C LYS A 166 -0.87 7.65 -2.00
N SER A 167 0.27 7.40 -2.66
CA SER A 167 0.42 6.26 -3.57
C SER A 167 0.17 4.93 -2.83
N TRP A 168 0.76 4.73 -1.66
CA TRP A 168 0.59 3.47 -0.91
C TRP A 168 -0.81 3.36 -0.28
N VAL A 169 -1.30 4.44 0.32
CA VAL A 169 -2.62 4.46 0.99
C VAL A 169 -3.77 4.30 0.00
N SER A 170 -3.62 4.76 -1.26
CA SER A 170 -4.65 4.58 -2.29
C SER A 170 -5.01 3.12 -2.54
N GLN A 171 -4.09 2.18 -2.30
CA GLN A 171 -4.33 0.74 -2.46
C GLN A 171 -5.26 0.17 -1.38
N LEU A 172 -5.50 0.91 -0.30
CA LEU A 172 -6.43 0.54 0.76
C LEU A 172 -7.86 1.04 0.51
N GLN A 173 -8.10 1.74 -0.60
CA GLN A 173 -9.43 2.23 -0.94
C GLN A 173 -10.31 1.08 -1.43
N LEU A 174 -11.44 0.88 -0.76
CA LEU A 174 -12.48 -0.06 -1.17
C LEU A 174 -13.80 0.71 -1.23
N ASP A 175 -14.23 1.11 -2.42
CA ASP A 175 -15.51 1.77 -2.61
C ASP A 175 -16.61 0.71 -2.57
N LEU A 176 -17.19 0.53 -1.38
CA LEU A 176 -18.07 -0.62 -1.15
C LEU A 176 -19.54 -0.36 -1.45
N PHE A 177 -20.02 0.89 -1.54
CA PHE A 177 -21.43 1.23 -1.90
C PHE A 177 -21.60 2.69 -2.35
#